data_AF-A0A2T4NSG9-F1
#
_entry.id   AF-A0A2T4NSG9-F1
#
_cell.length_a   1.000
_cell.length_b   1.000
_cell.length_c   1.000
_cell.angle_alpha   90.00
_cell.angle_beta   90.00
_cell.angle_gamma   90.00
#
_symmetry.space_group_name_H-M   'P 1'
#
loop_
_entity.id
_entity.type
_entity.pdbx_description
1 polymer ?
#
loop_
_entity_poly.entity_id
_entity_poly.type
_entity_poly.pdbx_seq_one_letter_code
_entity_poly.pdbx_strand_id
1 'polypeptide(L)'
;MATTQGESRAGTARPADLRLPGIVLGVGMGGFADGILLHQLLQWHHMLSSTNQDRIGVKYYDPHTVSGLEMNTLWDGVFHTVCWLAVLLGLAVLYARVTHDRLRVWTSRVLWGWMLVGWGLFNLVEGVLDHHVLGIHHVYAGEGQVWWDIGFLVLGALLVAGGHLLQRGGRFFDPGTPAADRRAGRQG
;
A
#
# COMPACT_ATOMS: atom_id res chain seq x y z
N MET A 1 -10.37 14.18 59.89
CA MET A 1 -10.75 14.60 58.53
C MET A 1 -9.68 14.07 57.59
N ALA A 2 -9.90 12.88 57.00
CA ALA A 2 -8.91 12.19 56.18
C ALA A 2 -9.18 12.46 54.70
N THR A 3 -8.22 13.06 54.02
CA THR A 3 -8.25 13.32 52.57
C THR A 3 -7.79 12.06 51.83
N THR A 4 -8.73 11.32 51.24
CA THR A 4 -8.43 10.29 50.24
C THR A 4 -8.09 10.96 48.92
N GLN A 5 -6.82 10.99 48.56
CA GLN A 5 -6.38 11.29 47.20
C GLN A 5 -6.91 10.19 46.28
N GLY A 6 -7.75 10.58 45.33
CA GLY A 6 -8.14 9.71 44.23
C GLY A 6 -6.91 9.40 43.39
N GLU A 7 -6.43 8.17 43.46
CA GLU A 7 -5.56 7.60 42.43
C GLU A 7 -6.32 7.63 41.11
N SER A 8 -6.08 8.69 40.33
CA SER A 8 -6.40 8.68 38.91
C SER A 8 -5.51 7.61 38.28
N ARG A 9 -6.07 6.41 38.08
CA ARG A 9 -5.50 5.42 37.18
C ARG A 9 -5.31 6.12 35.83
N ALA A 10 -4.09 6.58 35.56
CA ALA A 10 -3.66 6.99 34.25
C ALA A 10 -3.93 5.80 33.33
N GLY A 11 -5.02 5.90 32.56
CA GLY A 11 -5.37 4.89 31.57
C GLY A 11 -4.16 4.73 30.66
N THR A 12 -3.57 3.53 30.65
CA THR A 12 -2.49 3.17 29.73
C THR A 12 -3.02 3.39 28.31
N ALA A 13 -2.65 4.53 27.71
CA ALA A 13 -3.04 4.87 26.37
C ALA A 13 -2.53 3.75 25.45
N ARG A 14 -3.45 3.02 24.82
CA ARG A 14 -3.10 1.93 23.92
C ARG A 14 -2.20 2.50 22.82
N PRO A 15 -1.07 1.85 22.47
CA PRO A 15 -0.20 2.31 21.39
C PRO A 15 -1.02 2.57 20.13
N ALA A 16 -0.74 3.68 19.45
CA ALA A 16 -1.41 4.04 18.21
C ALA A 16 -1.23 2.91 17.17
N ASP A 17 -2.34 2.29 16.76
CA ASP A 17 -2.31 1.24 15.74
C ASP A 17 -1.84 1.81 14.40
N LEU A 18 -0.80 1.24 13.80
CA LEU A 18 -0.25 1.70 12.51
C LEU A 18 -0.72 0.85 11.34
N ARG A 19 -1.52 -0.20 11.58
CA ARG A 19 -1.95 -1.15 10.55
C ARG A 19 -2.75 -0.49 9.45
N LEU A 20 -3.85 0.17 9.80
CA LEU A 20 -4.72 0.83 8.82
C LEU A 20 -3.99 1.89 7.98
N PRO A 21 -3.35 2.91 8.57
CA PRO A 21 -2.66 3.91 7.76
C PRO A 21 -1.52 3.30 6.94
N GLY A 22 -0.79 2.31 7.47
CA GLY A 22 0.25 1.61 6.74
C GLY A 22 -0.28 0.89 5.50
N ILE A 23 -1.35 0.09 5.64
CA ILE A 23 -1.95 -0.65 4.51
C ILE A 23 -2.46 0.33 3.45
N VAL A 24 -3.20 1.37 3.86
CA VAL A 24 -3.80 2.34 2.92
C VAL A 24 -2.71 3.13 2.17
N LEU A 25 -1.65 3.55 2.87
CA LEU A 25 -0.47 4.15 2.24
C LEU A 25 0.20 3.17 1.26
N GLY A 26 0.35 1.92 1.67
CA GLY A 26 0.95 0.86 0.86
C GLY A 26 0.21 0.64 -0.46
N VAL A 27 -1.12 0.56 -0.42
CA VAL A 27 -1.97 0.43 -1.63
C VAL A 27 -1.74 1.60 -2.57
N GLY A 28 -1.84 2.84 -2.06
CA GLY A 28 -1.66 4.02 -2.90
C GLY A 28 -0.24 4.15 -3.48
N MET A 29 0.79 3.84 -2.70
CA MET A 29 2.18 3.84 -3.17
C MET A 29 2.47 2.74 -4.19
N GLY A 30 1.90 1.55 -3.99
CA GLY A 30 2.02 0.45 -4.96
C GLY A 30 1.36 0.78 -6.29
N GLY A 31 0.15 1.32 -6.26
CA GLY A 31 -0.52 1.78 -7.47
C GLY A 31 0.21 2.92 -8.17
N PHE A 32 0.79 3.88 -7.44
CA PHE A 32 1.66 4.89 -8.06
C PHE A 32 2.91 4.30 -8.69
N ALA A 33 3.57 3.33 -8.04
CA ALA A 33 4.74 2.69 -8.61
C ALA A 33 4.40 1.95 -9.91
N ASP A 34 3.26 1.25 -9.93
CA ASP A 34 2.72 0.61 -11.14
C ASP A 34 2.44 1.64 -12.24
N GLY A 35 1.63 2.66 -11.95
CA GLY A 35 1.26 3.69 -12.92
C GLY A 35 2.44 4.51 -13.45
N ILE A 36 3.39 4.88 -12.59
CA ILE A 36 4.56 5.66 -13.02
C ILE A 36 5.54 4.77 -13.79
N LEU A 37 5.93 3.63 -13.22
CA LEU A 37 6.99 2.81 -13.83
C LEU A 37 6.46 2.06 -15.04
N LEU A 38 5.32 1.38 -14.92
CA LEU A 38 4.82 0.47 -15.94
C LEU A 38 3.94 1.18 -16.98
N HIS A 39 3.06 2.11 -16.57
CA HIS A 39 2.20 2.82 -17.55
C HIS A 39 2.93 3.96 -18.24
N GLN A 40 3.73 4.74 -17.51
CA GLN A 40 4.28 6.00 -18.04
C GLN A 40 5.73 5.90 -18.51
N LEU A 41 6.64 5.34 -17.70
CA LEU A 41 8.05 5.26 -18.07
C LEU A 41 8.34 4.14 -19.06
N LEU A 42 7.85 2.94 -18.74
CA LEU A 42 8.06 1.76 -19.58
C LEU A 42 6.99 1.58 -20.64
N GLN A 43 5.79 2.13 -20.40
CA GLN A 43 4.64 2.03 -21.29
C GLN A 43 4.34 0.58 -21.69
N TRP A 44 4.50 -0.35 -20.75
CA TRP A 44 4.29 -1.78 -20.98
C TRP A 44 2.81 -2.13 -21.08
N HIS A 45 1.99 -1.39 -20.33
CA HIS A 45 0.56 -1.55 -20.30
C HIS A 45 -0.11 -0.28 -19.80
N HIS A 46 -1.41 -0.16 -20.04
CA HIS A 46 -2.27 0.90 -19.55
C HIS A 46 -3.61 0.29 -19.13
N MET A 47 -4.42 1.03 -18.39
CA MET A 47 -5.70 0.53 -17.83
C MET A 47 -6.60 -0.23 -18.81
N LEU A 48 -6.60 0.14 -20.10
CA LEU A 48 -7.44 -0.49 -21.12
C LEU A 48 -6.63 -1.16 -22.25
N SER A 49 -5.32 -1.31 -22.11
CA SER A 49 -4.45 -1.75 -23.21
C SER A 49 -4.64 -3.22 -23.60
N SER A 50 -5.35 -4.01 -22.79
CA SER A 50 -5.61 -5.44 -23.07
C SER A 50 -7.08 -5.79 -23.29
N THR A 51 -7.93 -4.78 -23.48
CA THR A 51 -9.38 -4.94 -23.71
C THR A 51 -9.75 -5.63 -25.03
N ASN A 52 -8.78 -5.96 -25.90
CA ASN A 52 -9.00 -6.80 -27.08
C ASN A 52 -9.31 -8.26 -26.74
N GLN A 53 -9.02 -8.69 -25.51
CA GLN A 53 -9.22 -10.07 -25.03
C GLN A 53 -9.98 -10.13 -23.70
N ASP A 54 -10.66 -9.05 -23.31
CA ASP A 54 -11.37 -9.02 -22.04
C ASP A 54 -12.62 -9.91 -22.01
N ARG A 55 -13.12 -10.14 -20.79
CA ARG A 55 -14.27 -11.02 -20.53
C ARG A 55 -15.57 -10.27 -20.25
N ILE A 56 -15.59 -8.96 -20.41
CA ILE A 56 -16.70 -8.07 -20.03
C ILE A 56 -17.21 -7.17 -21.16
N GLY A 57 -16.63 -7.26 -22.35
CA GLY A 57 -17.05 -6.55 -23.56
C GLY A 57 -16.67 -5.08 -23.55
N VAL A 58 -15.54 -4.70 -22.93
CA VAL A 58 -15.08 -3.30 -22.96
C VAL A 58 -14.56 -2.98 -24.36
N LYS A 59 -14.79 -1.74 -24.81
CA LYS A 59 -14.27 -1.29 -26.10
C LYS A 59 -12.75 -1.33 -26.10
N TYR A 60 -12.16 -1.96 -27.10
CA TYR A 60 -10.71 -1.95 -27.28
C TYR A 60 -10.18 -0.57 -27.69
N TYR A 61 -9.14 -0.11 -26.99
CA TYR A 61 -8.40 1.11 -27.28
C TYR A 61 -6.94 0.79 -27.52
N ASP A 62 -6.55 0.74 -28.80
CA ASP A 62 -5.21 0.37 -29.23
C ASP A 62 -4.14 1.35 -28.70
N PRO A 63 -3.23 0.92 -27.80
CA PRO A 63 -2.19 1.77 -27.23
C PRO A 63 -1.12 2.21 -28.25
N HIS A 64 -1.18 1.75 -29.50
CA HIS A 64 -0.29 2.19 -30.58
C HIS A 64 -0.91 3.27 -31.49
N THR A 65 -2.11 3.74 -31.14
CA THR A 65 -2.77 4.86 -31.84
C THR A 65 -2.87 6.08 -30.92
N VAL A 66 -2.89 7.29 -31.50
CA VAL A 66 -3.02 8.53 -30.72
C VAL A 66 -4.32 8.53 -29.90
N SER A 67 -5.45 8.19 -30.52
CA SER A 67 -6.74 8.18 -29.83
C SER A 67 -6.82 7.10 -28.74
N GLY A 68 -6.18 5.94 -28.94
CA GLY A 68 -6.08 4.92 -27.92
C GLY A 68 -5.18 5.34 -26.76
N LEU A 69 -4.04 6.00 -27.03
CA LEU A 69 -3.18 6.57 -26.00
C LEU A 69 -3.88 7.67 -25.19
N GLU A 70 -4.66 8.55 -25.83
CA GLU A 70 -5.46 9.56 -25.13
C GLU A 70 -6.46 8.93 -24.15
N MET A 71 -7.15 7.88 -24.59
CA MET A 71 -8.10 7.16 -23.73
C MET A 71 -7.39 6.42 -22.60
N ASN A 72 -6.31 5.70 -22.89
CA ASN A 72 -5.52 5.01 -21.88
C ASN A 72 -4.94 6.00 -20.86
N THR A 73 -4.41 7.13 -21.31
CA THR A 73 -3.90 8.21 -20.44
C THR A 73 -5.00 8.74 -19.51
N LEU A 74 -6.22 8.90 -20.01
CA LEU A 74 -7.36 9.31 -19.20
C LEU A 74 -7.64 8.30 -18.07
N TRP A 75 -7.71 7.01 -18.42
CA TRP A 75 -8.00 5.95 -17.43
C TRP A 75 -6.85 5.74 -16.46
N ASP A 76 -5.60 5.85 -16.92
CA ASP A 76 -4.44 5.91 -16.02
C ASP A 76 -4.60 7.10 -15.07
N GLY A 77 -5.01 8.28 -15.55
CA GLY A 77 -5.26 9.45 -14.69
C GLY A 77 -6.35 9.21 -13.62
N VAL A 78 -7.43 8.50 -13.97
CA VAL A 78 -8.46 8.06 -13.01
C VAL A 78 -7.86 7.11 -11.98
N PHE A 79 -7.08 6.12 -12.41
CA PHE A 79 -6.37 5.19 -11.54
C PHE A 79 -5.40 5.91 -10.58
N HIS A 80 -4.61 6.86 -11.08
CA HIS A 80 -3.71 7.69 -10.30
C HIS A 80 -4.46 8.56 -9.29
N THR A 81 -5.65 9.05 -9.63
CA THR A 81 -6.49 9.81 -8.69
C THR A 81 -6.93 8.94 -7.51
N VAL A 82 -7.33 7.69 -7.76
CA VAL A 82 -7.65 6.73 -6.68
C VAL A 82 -6.42 6.46 -5.81
N CYS A 83 -5.25 6.24 -6.42
CA CYS A 83 -3.98 6.06 -5.70
C CYS A 83 -3.63 7.28 -4.84
N TRP A 84 -3.80 8.48 -5.39
CA TRP A 84 -3.57 9.74 -4.70
C TRP A 84 -4.49 9.92 -3.48
N LEU A 85 -5.78 9.65 -3.64
CA LEU A 85 -6.75 9.71 -2.54
C LEU A 85 -6.43 8.68 -1.45
N ALA A 86 -5.98 7.48 -1.83
CA ALA A 86 -5.52 6.48 -0.87
C ALA A 86 -4.32 6.99 -0.07
N VAL A 87 -3.29 7.56 -0.73
CA VAL A 87 -2.15 8.16 -0.02
C VAL A 87 -2.59 9.27 0.93
N LEU A 88 -3.45 10.20 0.48
CA LEU A 88 -3.97 11.27 1.33
C LEU A 88 -4.73 10.75 2.55
N LEU A 89 -5.60 9.76 2.36
CA LEU A 89 -6.35 9.13 3.44
C LEU A 89 -5.41 8.42 4.43
N GLY A 90 -4.44 7.66 3.91
CA GLY A 90 -3.43 6.99 4.72
C GLY A 90 -2.61 7.97 5.55
N LEU A 91 -2.19 9.10 4.95
CA LEU A 91 -1.50 10.18 5.66
C LEU A 91 -2.39 10.86 6.70
N ALA A 92 -3.66 11.14 6.39
CA ALA A 92 -4.59 11.77 7.32
C ALA A 92 -4.84 10.88 8.55
N VAL A 93 -5.07 9.58 8.34
CA VAL A 93 -5.24 8.60 9.43
C VAL A 93 -3.95 8.44 10.23
N LEU A 94 -2.79 8.38 9.55
CA LEU A 94 -1.50 8.32 10.24
C LEU A 94 -1.30 9.55 11.11
N TYR A 95 -1.51 10.73 10.55
CA TYR A 95 -1.37 12.02 11.23
C TYR A 95 -2.23 12.09 12.48
N ALA A 96 -3.53 11.78 12.36
CA ALA A 96 -4.46 11.78 13.49
C ALA A 96 -4.01 10.85 14.64
N ARG A 97 -3.26 9.78 14.33
CA ARG A 97 -2.77 8.79 15.30
C ARG A 97 -1.43 9.16 15.96
N VAL A 98 -0.63 10.07 15.38
CA VAL A 98 0.81 10.19 15.72
C VAL A 98 1.31 11.59 16.08
N THR A 99 0.44 12.58 16.23
CA THR A 99 0.77 14.03 16.30
C THR A 99 1.72 14.51 17.42
N HIS A 100 2.27 13.64 18.27
CA HIS A 100 3.17 14.02 19.35
C HIS A 100 4.66 13.66 19.12
N ASP A 101 5.01 12.71 18.23
CA ASP A 101 6.42 12.31 17.99
C ASP A 101 6.70 11.90 16.52
N ARG A 102 6.75 12.88 15.61
CA ARG A 102 6.75 12.65 14.16
C ARG A 102 7.97 11.88 13.61
N LEU A 103 9.19 12.19 14.05
CA LEU A 103 10.42 11.63 13.48
C LEU A 103 10.62 10.13 13.76
N ARG A 104 10.03 9.61 14.85
CA ARG A 104 10.20 8.22 15.29
C ARG A 104 9.24 7.24 14.61
N VAL A 105 8.14 7.75 14.05
CA VAL A 105 7.13 6.93 13.37
C VAL A 105 7.59 6.52 11.97
N TRP A 106 8.21 7.43 11.23
CA TRP A 106 8.72 7.15 9.88
C TRP A 106 9.92 6.18 9.85
N THR A 107 10.59 6.00 10.99
CA THR A 107 11.65 5.00 11.19
C THR A 107 11.12 3.65 11.71
N SER A 108 9.80 3.53 11.93
CA SER A 108 9.20 2.32 12.48
C SER A 108 9.11 1.18 11.46
N ARG A 109 9.72 0.04 11.80
CA ARG A 109 9.55 -1.23 11.06
C ARG A 109 8.08 -1.65 10.95
N VAL A 110 7.25 -1.25 11.92
CA VAL A 110 5.81 -1.58 11.93
C VAL A 110 5.09 -0.86 10.79
N LEU A 111 5.34 0.44 10.61
CA LEU A 111 4.71 1.22 9.53
C LEU A 111 5.12 0.68 8.16
N TRP A 112 6.43 0.52 7.93
CA TRP A 112 6.96 -0.01 6.68
C TRP A 112 6.46 -1.43 6.39
N GLY A 113 6.37 -2.30 7.39
CA GLY A 113 5.82 -3.64 7.21
C GLY A 113 4.36 -3.60 6.77
N TRP A 114 3.53 -2.73 7.34
CA TRP A 114 2.15 -2.56 6.89
C TRP A 114 2.01 -1.88 5.53
N MET A 115 2.93 -0.97 5.15
CA MET A 115 3.00 -0.42 3.79
C MET A 115 3.35 -1.48 2.76
N LEU A 116 4.31 -2.37 3.04
CA LEU A 116 4.62 -3.50 2.16
C LEU A 116 3.44 -4.46 2.03
N VAL A 117 2.71 -4.73 3.12
CA VAL A 117 1.45 -5.50 3.06
C VAL A 117 0.43 -4.80 2.17
N GLY A 118 0.24 -3.48 2.33
CA GLY A 118 -0.69 -2.71 1.50
C GLY A 118 -0.34 -2.76 0.01
N TRP A 119 0.94 -2.59 -0.32
CA TRP A 119 1.42 -2.72 -1.70
C TRP A 119 1.15 -4.14 -2.23
N GLY A 120 1.56 -5.17 -1.48
CA GLY A 120 1.34 -6.54 -1.90
C GLY A 120 -0.15 -6.87 -2.11
N LEU A 121 -1.04 -6.33 -1.27
CA LEU A 121 -2.49 -6.45 -1.45
C LEU A 121 -2.97 -5.75 -2.72
N PHE A 122 -2.43 -4.58 -3.04
CA PHE A 122 -2.71 -3.92 -4.31
C PHE A 122 -2.36 -4.84 -5.50
N ASN A 123 -1.14 -5.37 -5.55
CA ASN A 123 -0.73 -6.29 -6.63
C ASN A 123 -1.62 -7.52 -6.72
N LEU A 124 -2.01 -8.11 -5.59
CA LEU A 124 -2.85 -9.30 -5.59
C LEU A 124 -4.28 -9.01 -6.05
N VAL A 125 -4.86 -7.89 -5.61
CA VAL A 125 -6.23 -7.52 -6.00
C VAL A 125 -6.28 -7.13 -7.47
N GLU A 126 -5.38 -6.26 -7.91
CA GLU A 126 -5.28 -5.80 -9.29
C GLU A 126 -4.95 -6.99 -10.22
N GLY A 127 -3.92 -7.78 -9.92
CA GLY A 127 -3.56 -8.92 -10.77
C GLY A 127 -4.64 -10.01 -10.83
N VAL A 128 -5.36 -10.27 -9.74
CA VAL A 128 -6.47 -11.25 -9.77
C VAL A 128 -7.66 -10.69 -10.55
N LEU A 129 -8.08 -9.47 -10.25
CA LEU A 129 -9.28 -8.91 -10.85
C LEU A 129 -9.02 -8.49 -12.30
N ASP A 130 -8.05 -7.63 -12.55
CA ASP A 130 -7.87 -6.97 -13.84
C ASP A 130 -7.15 -7.86 -14.85
N HIS A 131 -6.17 -8.67 -14.42
CA HIS A 131 -5.47 -9.58 -15.34
C HIS A 131 -6.19 -10.91 -15.55
N HIS A 132 -6.66 -11.55 -14.48
CA HIS A 132 -7.19 -12.92 -14.57
C HIS A 132 -8.71 -13.00 -14.68
N VAL A 133 -9.46 -12.21 -13.90
CA VAL A 133 -10.93 -12.26 -13.92
C VAL A 133 -11.47 -11.46 -15.10
N LEU A 134 -11.04 -10.22 -15.27
CA LEU A 134 -11.52 -9.30 -16.30
C LEU A 134 -10.69 -9.43 -17.59
N GLY A 135 -9.38 -9.57 -17.49
CA GLY A 135 -8.47 -9.64 -18.65
C GLY A 135 -8.36 -8.32 -19.40
N ILE A 136 -8.56 -7.20 -18.72
CA ILE A 136 -8.54 -5.85 -19.31
C ILE A 136 -7.14 -5.21 -19.27
N HIS A 137 -6.29 -5.73 -18.39
CA HIS A 137 -4.99 -5.19 -18.03
C HIS A 137 -4.04 -6.37 -17.87
N HIS A 138 -2.91 -6.42 -18.58
CA HIS A 138 -1.90 -7.46 -18.40
C HIS A 138 -0.57 -6.77 -18.18
N VAL A 139 0.29 -7.33 -17.34
CA VAL A 139 1.58 -6.69 -16.98
C VAL A 139 2.43 -6.43 -18.23
N TYR A 140 2.43 -7.36 -19.17
CA TYR A 140 3.06 -7.22 -20.47
C TYR A 140 2.26 -8.01 -21.49
N ALA A 141 1.61 -7.30 -22.41
CA ALA A 141 0.76 -7.92 -23.42
C ALA A 141 1.57 -8.69 -24.46
N GLY A 142 1.05 -9.83 -24.91
CA GLY A 142 1.65 -10.64 -25.98
C GLY A 142 2.09 -12.03 -25.52
N GLU A 143 3.14 -12.56 -26.17
CA GLU A 143 3.61 -13.92 -25.90
C GLU A 143 4.11 -14.06 -24.46
N GLY A 144 3.57 -15.04 -23.73
CA GLY A 144 3.94 -15.30 -22.35
C GLY A 144 3.34 -14.35 -21.32
N GLN A 145 2.33 -13.54 -21.65
CA GLN A 145 1.67 -12.60 -20.72
C GLN A 145 1.28 -13.24 -19.37
N VAL A 146 0.83 -14.51 -19.39
CA VAL A 146 0.44 -15.24 -18.18
C VAL A 146 1.58 -15.36 -17.17
N TRP A 147 2.83 -15.47 -17.64
CA TRP A 147 3.99 -15.58 -16.75
C TRP A 147 4.35 -14.25 -16.11
N TRP A 148 4.13 -13.14 -16.81
CA TRP A 148 4.27 -11.81 -16.25
C TRP A 148 3.21 -11.54 -15.17
N ASP A 149 1.96 -11.92 -15.43
CA ASP A 149 0.86 -11.79 -14.45
C ASP A 149 1.12 -12.66 -13.21
N ILE A 150 1.57 -13.91 -13.40
CA ILE A 150 1.95 -14.79 -12.28
C ILE A 150 3.13 -14.18 -11.50
N GLY A 151 4.14 -13.65 -12.18
CA GLY A 151 5.27 -12.98 -11.53
C GLY A 151 4.83 -11.80 -10.67
N PHE A 152 3.86 -11.02 -11.14
CA PHE A 152 3.27 -9.90 -10.41
C PHE A 152 2.50 -10.34 -9.16
N LEU A 153 1.71 -11.43 -9.26
CA LEU A 153 1.04 -12.03 -8.11
C LEU A 153 2.03 -12.61 -7.09
N VAL A 154 3.08 -13.29 -7.55
CA VAL A 154 4.13 -13.83 -6.68
C VAL A 154 4.84 -12.69 -5.94
N LEU A 155 5.19 -11.60 -6.64
CA LEU A 155 5.74 -10.42 -6.01
C LEU A 155 4.79 -9.84 -4.96
N GLY A 156 3.49 -9.75 -5.26
CA GLY A 156 2.47 -9.33 -4.32
C GLY A 156 2.43 -10.19 -3.05
N ALA A 157 2.43 -11.52 -3.20
CA ALA A 157 2.47 -12.45 -2.09
C ALA A 157 3.74 -12.33 -1.24
N LEU A 158 4.90 -12.14 -1.89
CA LEU A 158 6.19 -11.91 -1.20
C LEU A 158 6.19 -10.59 -0.42
N LEU A 159 5.61 -9.52 -0.98
CA LEU A 159 5.45 -8.24 -0.30
C LEU A 159 4.54 -8.36 0.93
N VAL A 160 3.42 -9.10 0.82
CA VAL A 160 2.54 -9.38 1.97
C VAL A 160 3.27 -10.19 3.05
N ALA A 161 3.92 -11.29 2.68
CA ALA A 161 4.64 -12.14 3.63
C ALA A 161 5.81 -11.39 4.29
N GLY A 162 6.65 -10.74 3.49
CA GLY A 162 7.80 -9.96 3.95
C GLY A 162 7.39 -8.77 4.81
N GLY A 163 6.34 -8.04 4.42
CA GLY A 163 5.76 -6.95 5.20
C GLY A 163 5.19 -7.42 6.54
N HIS A 164 4.48 -8.55 6.54
CA HIS A 164 3.95 -9.15 7.76
C HIS A 164 5.07 -9.59 8.72
N LEU A 165 6.15 -10.19 8.21
CA LEU A 165 7.32 -10.55 9.01
C LEU A 165 8.06 -9.30 9.53
N LEU A 166 8.21 -8.28 8.69
CA LEU A 166 8.88 -7.03 9.05
C LEU A 166 8.19 -6.32 10.21
N GLN A 167 6.86 -6.20 10.17
CA GLN A 167 6.12 -5.54 11.24
C GLN A 167 6.15 -6.33 12.56
N ARG A 168 6.23 -7.68 12.52
CA ARG A 168 6.40 -8.50 13.74
C ARG A 168 7.73 -8.27 14.45
N GLY A 169 8.78 -7.94 13.69
CA GLY A 169 10.08 -7.60 14.25
C GLY A 169 10.18 -6.16 14.78
N GLY A 170 9.13 -5.34 14.59
CA GLY A 170 9.07 -3.98 15.11
C GLY A 170 8.46 -3.94 16.51
N ARG A 171 9.06 -3.17 17.42
CA ARG A 171 8.40 -2.83 18.69
C ARG A 171 7.41 -1.68 18.42
N PHE A 172 6.19 -1.78 18.94
CA PHE A 172 5.27 -0.65 18.95
C PHE A 172 5.89 0.52 19.72
N PHE A 173 5.74 1.73 19.19
CA PHE A 173 6.14 2.93 19.89
C PHE A 173 5.11 3.26 20.96
N ASP A 174 5.53 3.23 22.22
CA ASP A 174 4.78 3.77 23.34
C ASP A 174 5.37 5.16 23.70
N PRO A 175 4.65 6.26 23.46
CA PRO A 175 5.08 7.61 23.81
C PRO A 175 5.26 7.80 25.33
N GLY A 176 4.66 6.93 26.16
CA GLY A 176 4.66 7.03 27.62
C GLY A 176 5.85 6.38 28.33
N THR A 177 6.68 5.58 27.65
CA THR A 177 7.78 4.88 28.34
C THR A 177 8.99 5.81 28.58
N PRO A 178 9.37 6.08 29.85
CA PRO A 178 10.54 6.91 30.15
C PRO A 178 11.80 6.36 29.49
N ALA A 179 12.72 7.25 29.10
CA ALA A 179 13.96 6.86 28.41
C ALA A 179 14.86 5.90 29.24
N ALA A 180 14.66 5.84 30.56
CA ALA A 180 15.43 5.02 31.49
C ALA A 180 15.16 3.51 31.33
N ASP A 181 13.91 3.07 31.16
CA ASP A 181 13.57 1.64 31.03
C ASP A 181 14.04 1.02 29.70
N ARG A 182 14.29 1.84 28.68
CA ARG A 182 14.78 1.39 27.37
C ARG A 182 16.24 0.89 27.41
N ARG A 183 17.04 1.29 28.40
CA ARG A 183 18.43 0.82 28.56
C ARG A 183 18.53 -0.49 29.33
N ALA A 184 17.58 -0.78 30.23
CA ALA A 184 17.58 -2.00 31.04
C ALA A 184 17.29 -3.27 30.20
N GLY A 185 16.37 -3.20 29.23
CA GLY A 185 16.01 -4.34 28.37
C GLY A 185 16.98 -4.64 27.21
N ARG A 186 18.18 -4.04 27.21
CA ARG A 186 19.22 -4.24 26.18
C ARG A 186 20.44 -5.00 26.70
N GLN A 187 20.44 -5.36 27.99
CA GLN A 187 21.54 -6.10 28.67
C GLN A 187 21.11 -7.47 29.22
N GLY A 188 19.93 -7.97 28.82
CA GLY A 188 19.44 -9.30 29.19
C GLY A 188 19.34 -10.21 27.98
#